data_AF-A0A3D0GJP4-F1
#
_entry.id   AF-A0A3D0GJP4-F1
#
_cell.length_a   1.000
_cell.length_b   1.000
_cell.length_c   1.000
_cell.angle_alpha   90.00
_cell.angle_beta   90.00
_cell.angle_gamma   90.00
#
_symmetry.space_group_name_H-M   'P 1'
#
loop_
_entity.id
_entity.type
_entity.pdbx_description
1 polymer ?
#
loop_
_entity_poly.entity_id
_entity_poly.type
_entity_poly.pdbx_seq_one_letter_code
_entity_poly.pdbx_strand_id
1 'polypeptide(L)'
;MHRGLPTGTLLSVLATSENQEFTQVTTANGTEGWIRTQYLTDTPPARLTLAAMQGSEAEMRERLQTLQQQLSKSQAEVASAVAALSDSEQALADLNERYTELERLSGNSVELDKTNRSLLQSVETLSAEQETLQAENQRLLERMEYSQFTDGALAVGLGVIITLLIPRLWPQRKRNSGWS
;
A
#
# COMPACT_ATOMS: atom_id res chain seq x y z
N MET A 1 10.85 -71.87 -54.25
CA MET A 1 10.23 -72.03 -52.92
C MET A 1 9.12 -71.00 -52.79
N HIS A 2 7.85 -71.43 -52.70
CA HIS A 2 6.73 -70.50 -52.52
C HIS A 2 6.66 -70.09 -51.05
N ARG A 3 6.83 -68.79 -50.75
CA ARG A 3 6.53 -68.24 -49.42
C ARG A 3 5.01 -68.25 -49.26
N GLY A 4 4.50 -69.10 -48.37
CA GLY A 4 3.11 -69.00 -47.93
C GLY A 4 2.84 -67.64 -47.30
N LEU A 5 1.60 -67.17 -47.38
CA LEU A 5 1.19 -65.93 -46.72
C LEU A 5 1.25 -66.11 -45.20
N PRO A 6 1.82 -65.15 -44.44
CA PRO A 6 1.83 -65.24 -42.99
C PRO A 6 0.42 -65.13 -42.41
N THR A 7 0.18 -65.78 -41.28
CA THR A 7 -1.09 -65.69 -40.55
C THR A 7 -1.40 -64.23 -40.17
N GLY A 8 -2.64 -63.80 -40.39
CA GLY A 8 -3.06 -62.42 -40.13
C GLY A 8 -2.80 -61.44 -41.27
N THR A 9 -2.41 -61.92 -42.46
CA THR A 9 -2.41 -61.10 -43.68
C THR A 9 -3.83 -60.62 -43.98
N LEU A 10 -4.02 -59.30 -44.11
CA LEU A 10 -5.29 -58.72 -44.54
C LEU A 10 -5.52 -59.03 -46.02
N LEU A 11 -6.68 -59.59 -46.32
CA LEU A 11 -7.09 -60.02 -47.65
C LEU A 11 -8.46 -59.43 -47.96
N SER A 12 -8.66 -58.99 -49.20
CA SER A 12 -9.98 -58.63 -49.70
C SER A 12 -10.50 -59.75 -50.60
N VAL A 13 -11.73 -60.18 -50.38
CA VAL A 13 -12.38 -61.26 -51.12
C VAL A 13 -12.96 -60.73 -52.43
N LEU A 14 -12.60 -61.36 -53.55
CA LEU A 14 -13.07 -61.00 -54.88
C LEU A 14 -14.17 -61.96 -55.37
N ALA A 15 -13.93 -63.26 -55.25
CA ALA A 15 -14.85 -64.31 -55.70
C ALA A 15 -14.64 -65.60 -54.93
N THR A 16 -15.67 -66.45 -54.89
CA THR A 16 -15.58 -67.81 -54.33
C THR A 16 -15.86 -68.82 -55.43
N SER A 17 -15.09 -69.91 -55.46
CA SER A 17 -15.24 -71.01 -56.41
C SER A 17 -16.62 -71.67 -56.29
N GLU A 18 -17.13 -72.25 -57.38
CA GLU A 18 -18.44 -72.93 -57.41
C GLU A 18 -18.55 -74.05 -56.36
N ASN A 19 -17.44 -74.72 -56.07
CA ASN A 19 -17.35 -75.77 -55.04
C ASN A 19 -17.11 -75.25 -53.62
N GLN A 20 -17.01 -73.94 -53.42
CA GLN A 20 -16.72 -73.26 -52.13
C GLN A 20 -15.40 -73.68 -51.45
N GLU A 21 -14.51 -74.39 -52.15
CA GLU A 21 -13.23 -74.83 -51.55
C GLU A 21 -12.15 -73.76 -51.62
N PHE A 22 -12.24 -72.87 -52.62
CA PHE A 22 -11.28 -71.82 -52.89
C PHE A 22 -11.96 -70.45 -52.99
N THR A 23 -11.29 -69.44 -52.47
CA THR A 23 -11.69 -68.04 -52.56
C THR A 23 -10.56 -67.26 -53.20
N GLN A 24 -10.88 -66.49 -54.23
CA GLN A 24 -10.00 -65.53 -54.88
C GLN A 24 -9.89 -64.30 -53.98
N VAL A 25 -8.66 -63.95 -53.62
CA VAL A 25 -8.34 -62.85 -52.73
C VAL A 25 -7.30 -61.94 -53.34
N THR A 26 -7.34 -60.67 -52.97
CA THR A 26 -6.28 -59.70 -53.24
C THR A 26 -5.61 -59.28 -51.94
N THR A 27 -4.28 -59.24 -51.95
CA THR A 27 -3.47 -58.73 -50.84
C THR A 27 -3.37 -57.20 -50.92
N ALA A 28 -3.04 -56.54 -49.82
CA ALA A 28 -2.85 -55.08 -49.79
C ALA A 28 -1.81 -54.55 -50.81
N ASN A 29 -0.87 -55.41 -51.24
CA ASN A 29 0.14 -55.08 -52.25
C ASN A 29 -0.35 -55.30 -53.70
N GLY A 30 -1.65 -55.56 -53.89
CA GLY A 30 -2.26 -55.79 -55.20
C GLY A 30 -1.98 -57.16 -55.82
N THR A 31 -1.38 -58.09 -55.08
CA THR A 31 -1.17 -59.47 -55.56
C THR A 31 -2.46 -60.26 -55.38
N GLU A 32 -2.98 -60.80 -56.48
CA GLU A 32 -4.17 -61.65 -56.52
C GLU A 32 -3.82 -63.14 -56.53
N GLY A 33 -4.67 -63.96 -55.93
CA GLY A 33 -4.52 -65.41 -55.98
C GLY A 33 -5.69 -66.15 -55.36
N TRP A 34 -5.71 -67.47 -55.56
CA TRP A 34 -6.70 -68.37 -54.96
C TRP A 34 -6.14 -69.00 -53.68
N ILE A 35 -6.91 -68.94 -52.60
CA ILE A 35 -6.56 -69.57 -51.33
C ILE A 35 -7.73 -70.46 -50.86
N ARG A 36 -7.44 -71.49 -50.07
CA ARG A 36 -8.51 -72.35 -49.54
C ARG A 36 -9.36 -71.58 -48.53
N THR A 37 -10.67 -71.67 -48.67
CA THR A 37 -11.64 -70.93 -47.84
C THR A 37 -11.50 -71.26 -46.35
N GLN A 38 -11.11 -72.49 -46.00
CA GLN A 38 -10.86 -72.92 -44.61
C GLN A 38 -9.74 -72.15 -43.88
N TYR A 39 -8.87 -71.44 -44.60
CA TYR A 39 -7.81 -70.61 -44.03
C TYR A 39 -8.18 -69.13 -43.94
N LEU A 40 -9.37 -68.76 -44.42
CA LEU A 40 -9.92 -67.42 -44.30
C LEU A 40 -10.79 -67.35 -43.04
N THR A 41 -10.59 -66.30 -42.25
CA THR A 41 -11.42 -66.00 -41.09
C THR A 41 -11.84 -64.54 -41.16
N ASP A 42 -13.13 -64.27 -40.95
CA ASP A 42 -13.66 -62.91 -40.93
C ASP A 42 -13.20 -62.12 -39.69
N THR A 43 -12.80 -62.83 -38.63
CA THR A 43 -12.28 -62.24 -37.41
C THR A 43 -10.75 -62.23 -37.40
N PRO A 44 -10.13 -61.15 -36.86
CA PRO A 44 -8.68 -61.12 -36.71
C PRO A 44 -8.18 -62.23 -35.78
N PRO A 45 -7.01 -62.83 -36.05
CA PRO A 45 -6.40 -63.82 -35.17
C PRO A 45 -6.22 -63.30 -33.74
N ALA A 46 -6.50 -64.14 -32.75
CA ALA A 46 -6.45 -63.80 -31.33
C ALA A 46 -5.09 -63.21 -30.86
N ARG A 47 -4.00 -63.61 -31.51
CA ARG A 47 -2.66 -63.05 -31.23
C ARG A 47 -2.55 -61.56 -31.60
N LEU A 48 -3.14 -61.17 -32.73
CA LEU A 48 -3.14 -59.78 -33.19
C LEU A 48 -4.05 -58.92 -32.33
N THR A 49 -5.22 -59.44 -31.95
CA THR A 49 -6.13 -58.71 -31.04
C THR A 49 -5.52 -58.53 -29.66
N LEU A 50 -4.87 -59.54 -29.10
CA LEU A 50 -4.21 -59.42 -27.79
C LEU A 50 -3.08 -58.38 -27.83
N ALA A 51 -2.24 -58.40 -28.88
CA ALA A 51 -1.18 -57.40 -29.04
C ALA A 51 -1.74 -55.98 -29.18
N ALA A 52 -2.83 -55.81 -29.95
CA ALA A 52 -3.50 -54.51 -30.10
C ALA A 52 -4.12 -54.03 -28.77
N MET A 53 -4.75 -54.92 -28.00
CA MET A 53 -5.31 -54.60 -26.69
C MET A 53 -4.22 -54.20 -25.68
N GLN A 54 -3.10 -54.93 -25.64
CA GLN A 54 -1.95 -54.58 -24.79
C GLN A 54 -1.35 -53.21 -25.18
N GLY A 55 -1.26 -52.91 -26.48
CA GLY A 55 -0.83 -51.60 -26.97
C GLY A 55 -1.78 -50.48 -26.54
N SER A 56 -3.09 -50.67 -26.71
CA SER A 56 -4.10 -49.71 -26.27
C SER A 56 -4.10 -49.50 -24.76
N GLU A 57 -3.85 -50.54 -23.97
CA GLU A 57 -3.78 -50.45 -22.52
C GLU A 57 -2.56 -49.64 -22.06
N ALA A 58 -1.41 -49.85 -22.72
CA ALA A 58 -0.21 -49.05 -22.47
C ALA A 58 -0.43 -47.56 -22.82
N GLU A 59 -1.03 -47.28 -23.98
CA GLU A 59 -1.36 -45.91 -24.39
C GLU A 59 -2.36 -45.24 -23.42
N MET A 60 -3.39 -45.97 -22.98
CA MET A 60 -4.36 -45.45 -22.01
C MET A 60 -3.70 -45.16 -20.66
N ARG A 61 -2.78 -46.02 -20.20
CA ARG A 61 -2.01 -45.77 -18.96
C ARG A 61 -1.14 -44.53 -19.07
N GLU A 62 -0.45 -44.35 -20.19
CA GLU A 62 0.37 -43.17 -20.44
C GLU A 62 -0.49 -41.90 -20.44
N ARG A 63 -1.63 -41.91 -21.16
CA ARG A 63 -2.58 -40.79 -21.17
C ARG A 63 -3.12 -40.48 -19.78
N LEU A 64 -3.46 -41.50 -18.98
CA LEU A 64 -3.91 -41.30 -17.60
C LEU A 64 -2.82 -40.64 -16.75
N GLN A 65 -1.56 -41.08 -16.86
CA GLN A 65 -0.45 -40.46 -16.15
C GLN A 65 -0.26 -39.00 -16.57
N THR A 66 -0.29 -38.71 -17.88
CA THR A 66 -0.20 -37.33 -18.38
C THR A 66 -1.35 -36.47 -17.87
N LEU A 67 -2.59 -36.96 -17.92
CA LEU A 67 -3.76 -36.23 -17.43
C LEU A 67 -3.69 -35.98 -15.92
N GLN A 68 -3.21 -36.96 -15.14
CA GLN A 68 -2.99 -36.78 -13.70
C GLN A 68 -1.94 -35.71 -13.41
N GLN A 69 -0.84 -35.68 -14.17
CA GLN A 69 0.20 -34.64 -14.05
C GLN A 69 -0.32 -33.25 -14.47
N GLN A 70 -1.12 -33.17 -15.52
CA GLN A 70 -1.75 -31.92 -15.94
C GLN A 70 -2.74 -31.41 -14.90
N LEU A 71 -3.53 -32.31 -14.31
CA LEU A 71 -4.47 -31.96 -13.25
C LEU A 71 -3.75 -31.44 -12.01
N SER A 72 -2.69 -32.13 -11.55
CA SER A 72 -1.93 -31.68 -10.38
C SER A 72 -1.24 -30.34 -10.62
N LYS A 73 -0.70 -30.12 -11.83
CA LYS A 73 -0.12 -28.84 -12.24
C LYS A 73 -1.18 -27.73 -12.25
N SER A 74 -2.33 -27.98 -12.85
CA SER A 74 -3.42 -26.99 -12.89
C SER A 74 -3.95 -26.64 -11.50
N GLN A 75 -4.06 -27.63 -10.60
CA GLN A 75 -4.44 -27.39 -9.21
C GLN A 75 -3.42 -26.51 -8.48
N ALA A 76 -2.11 -26.75 -8.70
CA ALA A 76 -1.06 -25.92 -8.12
C ALA A 76 -1.08 -24.48 -8.67
N GLU A 77 -1.31 -24.30 -9.97
CA GLU A 77 -1.45 -22.98 -10.60
C GLU A 77 -2.66 -22.21 -10.06
N VAL A 78 -3.81 -22.87 -9.91
CA VAL A 78 -5.01 -22.27 -9.31
C VAL A 78 -4.75 -21.86 -7.86
N ALA A 79 -4.13 -22.72 -7.05
CA ALA A 79 -3.79 -22.38 -5.67
C ALA A 79 -2.85 -21.16 -5.59
N SER A 80 -1.85 -21.10 -6.46
CA SER A 80 -0.93 -19.95 -6.55
C SER A 80 -1.65 -18.67 -7.00
N ALA A 81 -2.57 -18.76 -7.96
CA ALA A 81 -3.32 -17.61 -8.45
C ALA A 81 -4.27 -17.06 -7.38
N VAL A 82 -4.92 -17.93 -6.62
CA VAL A 82 -5.79 -17.53 -5.50
C VAL A 82 -4.98 -16.83 -4.39
N ALA A 83 -3.80 -17.34 -4.06
CA ALA A 83 -2.91 -16.69 -3.10
C ALA A 83 -2.47 -15.29 -3.58
N ALA A 84 -2.03 -15.17 -4.83
CA ALA A 84 -1.62 -13.89 -5.41
C ALA A 84 -2.78 -12.87 -5.49
N LEU A 85 -4.01 -13.34 -5.77
CA LEU A 85 -5.20 -12.49 -5.78
C LEU A 85 -5.49 -11.96 -4.37
N SER A 86 -5.46 -12.82 -3.36
CA SER A 86 -5.63 -12.43 -1.96
C SER A 86 -4.59 -11.39 -1.51
N ASP A 87 -3.31 -11.59 -1.87
CA ASP A 87 -2.24 -10.64 -1.55
C ASP A 87 -2.47 -9.29 -2.25
N SER A 88 -2.91 -9.31 -3.52
CA SER A 88 -3.22 -8.09 -4.27
C SER A 88 -4.42 -7.35 -3.70
N GLU A 89 -5.46 -8.05 -3.25
CA GLU A 89 -6.63 -7.44 -2.60
C GLU A 89 -6.25 -6.77 -1.28
N GLN A 90 -5.39 -7.42 -0.48
CA GLN A 90 -4.85 -6.83 0.75
C GLN A 90 -4.00 -5.59 0.47
N ALA A 91 -3.12 -5.65 -0.55
CA ALA A 91 -2.31 -4.50 -0.95
C ALA A 91 -3.17 -3.33 -1.45
N LEU A 92 -4.25 -3.60 -2.18
CA LEU A 92 -5.20 -2.57 -2.61
C LEU A 92 -5.96 -1.97 -1.43
N ALA A 93 -6.35 -2.78 -0.44
CA ALA A 93 -7.00 -2.30 0.77
C ALA A 93 -6.07 -1.37 1.60
N ASP A 94 -4.81 -1.79 1.83
CA ASP A 94 -3.79 -0.98 2.52
C ASP A 94 -3.49 0.32 1.74
N LEU A 95 -3.36 0.24 0.40
CA LEU A 95 -3.13 1.42 -0.43
C LEU A 95 -4.31 2.40 -0.36
N ASN A 96 -5.54 1.90 -0.37
CA ASN A 96 -6.73 2.73 -0.26
C ASN A 96 -6.86 3.38 1.12
N GLU A 97 -6.51 2.67 2.19
CA GLU A 97 -6.43 3.23 3.55
C GLU A 97 -5.39 4.35 3.61
N ARG A 98 -4.18 4.12 3.11
CA ARG A 98 -3.12 5.14 3.02
C ARG A 98 -3.51 6.33 2.17
N TYR A 99 -4.20 6.10 1.05
CA TYR A 99 -4.70 7.18 0.20
C TYR A 99 -5.72 8.03 0.95
N THR A 100 -6.65 7.39 1.65
CA THR A 100 -7.68 8.09 2.46
C THR A 100 -7.03 8.86 3.62
N GLU A 101 -6.01 8.28 4.27
CA GLU A 101 -5.24 8.96 5.31
C GLU A 101 -4.49 10.17 4.74
N LEU A 102 -3.86 10.02 3.58
CA LEU A 102 -3.15 11.11 2.90
C LEU A 102 -4.12 12.21 2.45
N GLU A 103 -5.30 11.85 1.95
CA GLU A 103 -6.36 12.79 1.57
C GLU A 103 -6.85 13.56 2.80
N ARG A 104 -7.06 12.89 3.94
CA ARG A 104 -7.40 13.52 5.21
C ARG A 104 -6.30 14.45 5.72
N LEU A 105 -5.03 14.00 5.70
CA LEU A 105 -3.89 14.79 6.13
C LEU A 105 -3.66 16.00 5.21
N SER A 106 -3.85 15.82 3.91
CA SER A 106 -3.73 16.88 2.90
C SER A 106 -4.88 17.88 3.00
N GLY A 107 -6.11 17.42 3.24
CA GLY A 107 -7.25 18.28 3.59
C GLY A 107 -6.98 19.10 4.85
N ASN A 108 -6.38 18.47 5.86
CA ASN A 108 -5.92 19.15 7.07
C ASN A 108 -4.73 20.10 6.84
N SER A 109 -3.92 19.94 5.78
CA SER A 109 -2.75 20.80 5.55
C SER A 109 -3.13 22.25 5.21
N VAL A 110 -4.24 22.45 4.49
CA VAL A 110 -4.78 23.79 4.21
C VAL A 110 -5.29 24.46 5.48
N GLU A 111 -5.90 23.68 6.37
CA GLU A 111 -6.41 24.17 7.65
C GLU A 111 -5.28 24.40 8.67
N LEU A 112 -4.23 23.59 8.61
CA LEU A 112 -3.00 23.77 9.38
C LEU A 112 -2.24 25.04 8.96
N ASP A 113 -2.14 25.33 7.65
CA ASP A 113 -1.53 26.58 7.16
C ASP A 113 -2.31 27.81 7.64
N LYS A 114 -3.65 27.76 7.57
CA LYS A 114 -4.51 28.83 8.11
C LYS A 114 -4.32 29.02 9.61
N THR A 115 -4.28 27.92 10.38
CA THR A 115 -4.09 27.96 11.83
C THR A 115 -2.70 28.49 12.19
N ASN A 116 -1.66 28.08 11.45
CA ASN A 116 -0.30 28.55 11.65
C ASN A 116 -0.17 30.06 11.34
N ARG A 117 -0.74 30.54 10.23
CA ARG A 117 -0.80 31.98 9.92
C ARG A 117 -1.54 32.76 11.01
N SER A 118 -2.68 32.25 11.49
CA SER A 118 -3.43 32.89 12.58
C SER A 118 -2.62 32.93 13.88
N LEU A 119 -1.88 31.86 14.22
CA LEU A 119 -1.03 31.80 15.40
C LEU A 119 0.14 32.78 15.30
N LEU A 120 0.81 32.85 14.13
CA LEU A 120 1.87 33.81 13.87
C LEU A 120 1.37 35.26 14.01
N GLN A 121 0.19 35.55 13.46
CA GLN A 121 -0.43 36.86 13.59
C GLN A 121 -0.75 37.20 15.06
N SER A 122 -1.27 36.24 15.83
CA SER A 122 -1.52 36.41 17.27
C SER A 122 -0.22 36.66 18.05
N VAL A 123 0.86 35.97 17.71
CA VAL A 123 2.18 36.19 18.33
C VAL A 123 2.70 37.59 18.03
N GLU A 124 2.56 38.06 16.78
CA GLU A 124 2.95 39.41 16.38
C GLU A 124 2.14 40.48 17.14
N THR A 125 0.81 40.33 17.21
CA THR A 125 -0.04 41.27 17.95
C THR A 125 0.28 41.30 19.44
N LEU A 126 0.47 40.15 20.06
CA LEU A 126 0.81 40.08 21.50
C LEU A 126 2.19 40.67 21.78
N SER A 127 3.15 40.49 20.87
CA SER A 127 4.48 41.11 20.99
C SER A 127 4.40 42.63 20.91
N ALA A 128 3.61 43.16 19.96
CA ALA A 128 3.37 44.59 19.84
C ALA A 128 2.67 45.16 21.08
N GLU A 129 1.65 44.46 21.60
CA GLU A 129 0.99 44.85 22.86
C GLU A 129 1.98 44.87 24.03
N GLN A 130 2.83 43.85 24.15
CA GLN A 130 3.86 43.82 25.19
C GLN A 130 4.83 44.99 25.07
N GLU A 131 5.30 45.32 23.86
CA GLU A 131 6.19 46.46 23.62
C GLU A 131 5.53 47.79 24.00
N THR A 132 4.25 47.97 23.62
CA THR A 132 3.49 49.17 24.03
C THR A 132 3.30 49.26 25.54
N LEU A 133 2.93 48.16 26.20
CA LEU A 133 2.75 48.12 27.65
C LEU A 133 4.06 48.39 28.39
N GLN A 134 5.19 47.88 27.89
CA GLN A 134 6.51 48.18 28.46
C GLN A 134 6.90 49.65 28.27
N ALA A 135 6.65 50.22 27.09
CA ALA A 135 6.90 51.64 26.82
C ALA A 135 6.01 52.54 27.70
N GLU A 136 4.75 52.17 27.90
CA GLU A 136 3.85 52.85 28.83
C GLU A 136 4.32 52.71 30.28
N ASN A 137 4.78 51.53 30.69
CA ASN A 137 5.33 51.32 32.04
C ASN A 137 6.57 52.18 32.28
N GLN A 138 7.51 52.19 31.33
CA GLN A 138 8.71 53.04 31.39
C GLN A 138 8.33 54.52 31.45
N ARG A 139 7.40 54.97 30.60
CA ARG A 139 6.90 56.35 30.62
C ARG A 139 6.21 56.71 31.95
N LEU A 140 5.49 55.78 32.56
CA LEU A 140 4.88 55.97 33.88
C LEU A 140 5.94 56.07 34.98
N LEU A 141 6.96 55.22 34.95
CA LEU A 141 8.09 55.28 35.89
C LEU A 141 8.86 56.60 35.75
N GLU A 142 9.19 57.02 34.53
CA GLU A 142 9.85 58.31 34.27
C GLU A 142 9.02 59.50 34.76
N ARG A 143 7.69 59.45 34.61
CA ARG A 143 6.78 60.49 35.15
C ARG A 143 6.72 60.47 36.68
N MET A 144 6.78 59.29 37.30
CA MET A 144 6.78 59.16 38.76
C MET A 144 8.10 59.64 39.37
N GLU A 145 9.24 59.41 38.72
CA GLU A 145 10.55 59.89 39.20
C GLU A 145 10.69 61.42 39.13
N TYR A 146 10.08 62.09 38.14
CA TYR A 146 10.23 63.54 37.97
C TYR A 146 9.37 64.40 38.90
N SER A 147 8.19 63.94 39.35
CA SER A 147 7.29 64.81 40.13
C SER A 147 7.61 64.83 41.64
N GLN A 148 8.14 63.74 42.20
CA GLN A 148 8.35 63.64 43.66
C GLN A 148 9.71 64.19 44.10
N PHE A 149 10.71 64.25 43.21
CA PHE A 149 12.04 64.78 43.54
C PHE A 149 12.08 66.31 43.59
N THR A 150 11.41 67.00 42.66
CA THR A 150 11.39 68.47 42.61
C THR A 150 10.64 69.09 43.79
N ASP A 151 9.54 68.47 44.20
CA ASP A 151 8.73 68.95 45.33
C ASP A 151 9.46 68.78 46.66
N GLY A 152 10.17 67.66 46.85
CA GLY A 152 11.00 67.42 48.02
C GLY A 152 12.20 68.36 48.09
N ALA A 153 12.89 68.61 46.96
CA ALA A 153 14.04 69.52 46.91
C ALA A 153 13.64 70.98 47.18
N LEU A 154 12.49 71.43 46.69
CA LEU A 154 11.92 72.75 46.99
C LEU A 154 11.57 72.90 48.47
N ALA A 155 10.92 71.88 49.06
CA ALA A 155 10.56 71.89 50.48
C ALA A 155 11.80 71.95 51.40
N VAL A 156 12.84 71.15 51.10
CA VAL A 156 14.11 71.15 51.83
C VAL A 156 14.83 72.49 51.65
N GLY A 157 14.88 73.03 50.43
CA GLY A 157 15.48 74.34 50.15
C GLY A 157 14.82 75.48 50.94
N LEU A 158 13.48 75.51 50.97
CA LEU A 158 12.73 76.49 51.76
C LEU A 158 12.98 76.31 53.27
N GLY A 159 13.04 75.07 53.77
CA GLY A 159 13.37 74.79 55.17
C GLY A 159 14.75 75.31 55.58
N VAL A 160 15.76 75.14 54.71
CA VAL A 160 17.12 75.66 54.93
C VAL A 160 17.13 77.19 54.95
N ILE A 161 16.44 77.83 54.00
CA ILE A 161 16.34 79.30 53.93
C ILE A 161 15.69 79.87 55.20
N ILE A 162 14.58 79.29 55.64
CA ILE A 162 13.86 79.71 56.85
C ILE A 162 14.76 79.55 58.08
N THR A 163 15.47 78.43 58.20
CA THR A 163 16.39 78.16 59.31
C THR A 163 17.55 79.16 59.38
N LEU A 164 18.08 79.59 58.23
CA LEU A 164 19.19 80.56 58.15
C LEU A 164 18.75 82.02 58.33
N LEU A 165 17.53 82.39 57.92
CA LEU A 165 17.05 83.78 58.01
C LEU A 165 16.43 84.16 59.36
N ILE A 166 15.78 83.23 60.06
CA ILE A 166 15.13 83.52 61.36
C ILE A 166 16.06 84.15 62.42
N PRO A 167 17.34 83.73 62.59
CA PRO A 167 18.20 84.28 63.64
C PRO A 167 18.51 85.77 63.49
N ARG A 168 18.34 86.36 62.30
CA ARG A 168 18.79 87.71 61.99
C ARG A 168 17.70 88.79 62.15
N LEU A 169 16.45 88.41 62.40
CA LEU A 169 15.30 89.32 62.42
C LEU A 169 14.61 89.46 63.78
N TRP A 170 15.17 88.95 64.88
CA TRP A 170 14.62 89.21 66.21
C TRP A 170 15.09 90.56 66.80
N PRO A 171 14.20 91.53 67.02
CA PRO A 171 14.52 92.75 67.75
C PRO A 171 14.60 92.48 69.25
N GLN A 172 15.74 92.81 69.87
CA GLN A 172 15.91 92.83 71.32
C GLN A 172 15.00 93.91 71.93
N ARG A 173 13.95 93.49 72.64
CA ARG A 173 13.15 94.39 73.48
C ARG A 173 13.90 94.72 74.76
N LYS A 174 14.37 95.97 74.86
CA LYS A 174 14.78 96.59 76.12
C LYS A 174 13.57 96.70 77.05
N ARG A 175 13.65 96.09 78.24
CA ARG A 175 12.74 96.39 79.35
C ARG A 175 13.47 97.32 80.31
N ASN A 176 13.15 98.61 80.22
CA ASN A 176 13.47 99.57 81.26
C ASN A 176 12.45 99.46 82.40
N SER A 177 12.97 99.74 83.59
CA SER A 177 12.38 99.85 84.92
C SER A 177 11.12 100.72 85.04
N GLY A 178 10.24 100.38 85.99
CA GLY A 178 9.29 101.31 86.59
C GLY A 178 8.19 100.62 87.41
N TRP A 179 8.24 100.77 88.74
CA TRP A 179 7.20 100.38 89.72
C TRP A 179 5.98 101.30 89.68
N SER A 180 4.78 100.72 89.80
CA SER A 180 3.73 101.02 90.80
C SER A 180 2.69 99.92 90.80
#